data_AF-A0A952NIN5-F1
#
_entry.id   AF-A0A952NIN5-F1
#
_cell.length_a   1.000
_cell.length_b   1.000
_cell.length_c   1.000
_cell.angle_alpha   90.00
_cell.angle_beta   90.00
_cell.angle_gamma   90.00
#
_symmetry.space_group_name_H-M   'P 1'
#
loop_
_entity.id
_entity.type
_entity.pdbx_description
1 polymer ?
#
loop_
_entity_poly.entity_id
_entity_poly.type
_entity_poly.pdbx_seq_one_letter_code
_entity_poly.pdbx_strand_id
1 'polypeptide(L)' 'MTASEAASYLRVSVGQLRNMVYRGQVRSYRLQNRLRFLRSDLDRVLKPSNRMEA' A
#
# COMPACT_ATOMS: atom_id res chain seq x y z
N MET A 1 -0.56 -8.23 -6.62
CA MET A 1 -1.82 -8.34 -5.84
C MET A 1 -2.82 -7.26 -6.24
N THR A 2 -4.11 -7.54 -6.09
CA THR A 2 -5.25 -6.63 -6.32
C THR A 2 -5.41 -5.63 -5.18
N ALA A 3 -6.29 -4.63 -5.34
CA ALA A 3 -6.60 -3.68 -4.28
C ALA A 3 -7.23 -4.33 -3.04
N SER A 4 -8.04 -5.39 -3.22
CA SER A 4 -8.64 -6.13 -2.09
C SER A 4 -7.57 -6.89 -1.30
N GLU A 5 -6.72 -7.63 -2.01
CA GLU A 5 -5.60 -8.37 -1.42
C GLU A 5 -4.62 -7.42 -0.70
N ALA A 6 -4.27 -6.30 -1.32
CA ALA A 6 -3.37 -5.31 -0.73
C ALA A 6 -3.97 -4.64 0.53
N ALA A 7 -5.26 -4.33 0.50
CA ALA A 7 -5.96 -3.76 1.66
C ALA A 7 -6.00 -4.76 2.83
N SER A 8 -6.31 -6.03 2.53
CA SER A 8 -6.24 -7.12 3.51
C SER A 8 -4.82 -7.29 4.07
N TYR A 9 -3.80 -7.25 3.21
CA TYR A 9 -2.40 -7.34 3.62
C TYR A 9 -1.97 -6.22 4.59
N LEU A 10 -2.39 -4.99 4.30
CA LEU A 10 -2.13 -3.82 5.14
C LEU A 10 -3.08 -3.68 6.35
N ARG A 11 -4.07 -4.58 6.50
CA ARG A 11 -5.12 -4.51 7.53
C ARG A 11 -5.90 -3.19 7.50
N VAL A 12 -6.22 -2.70 6.30
CA VAL A 12 -7.00 -1.47 6.08
C VAL A 12 -8.18 -1.73 5.14
N SER A 13 -9.10 -0.78 5.04
CA SER A 13 -10.16 -0.84 4.03
C SER A 13 -9.62 -0.52 2.62
N VAL A 14 -10.30 -0.98 1.57
CA VAL A 14 -9.94 -0.64 0.17
C VAL A 14 -10.02 0.86 -0.08
N GLY A 15 -10.97 1.56 0.55
CA GLY A 15 -11.08 3.02 0.48
C GLY A 15 -9.85 3.71 1.10
N GLN A 16 -9.41 3.24 2.27
CA GLN A 16 -8.20 3.73 2.92
C GLN A 16 -6.95 3.45 2.07
N LEU A 17 -6.82 2.25 1.49
CA LEU A 17 -5.74 1.94 0.54
C LEU A 17 -5.70 2.93 -0.63
N ARG A 18 -6.86 3.26 -1.23
CA ARG A 18 -6.95 4.25 -2.32
C ARG A 18 -6.54 5.64 -1.86
N ASN A 19 -6.93 6.05 -0.66
CA ASN A 19 -6.49 7.31 -0.07
C ASN A 19 -4.98 7.35 0.15
N MET A 20 -4.39 6.23 0.61
CA MET A 20 -2.92 6.11 0.77
C MET A 20 -2.20 6.21 -0.58
N VAL A 21 -2.75 5.61 -1.64
CA VAL A 21 -2.23 5.75 -3.01
C VAL A 21 -2.32 7.20 -3.49
N TYR A 22 -3.48 7.84 -3.32
CA TYR A 22 -3.69 9.24 -3.69
C TYR A 22 -2.72 10.18 -2.95
N ARG A 23 -2.42 9.88 -1.68
CA ARG A 23 -1.44 10.61 -0.85
C ARG A 23 0.02 10.25 -1.15
N GLY A 24 0.29 9.32 -2.07
CA GLY A 24 1.65 8.86 -2.40
C GLY A 24 2.32 7.97 -1.35
N GLN A 25 1.58 7.50 -0.34
CA GLN A 25 2.10 6.64 0.74
C GLN A 25 2.27 5.18 0.29
N VAL A 26 1.44 4.73 -0.66
CA VAL A 26 1.50 3.37 -1.21
C VAL A 26 1.72 3.48 -2.71
N ARG A 27 2.75 2.80 -3.22
CA ARG A 27 2.99 2.72 -4.66
C ARG A 27 2.00 1.77 -5.31
N SER A 28 1.41 2.21 -6.42
CA SER A 28 0.54 1.37 -7.25
C SER A 28 1.10 1.28 -8.67
N TYR A 29 0.83 0.16 -9.32
CA TYR A 29 1.24 -0.13 -10.69
C TYR A 29 -0.01 -0.36 -11.52
N ARG A 30 -0.05 0.26 -12.70
CA ARG A 30 -1.16 0.06 -13.63
C ARG A 30 -0.86 -1.16 -14.49
N LEU A 31 -1.69 -2.20 -14.37
CA LEU A 31 -1.68 -3.34 -15.27
C LEU A 31 -2.99 -3.33 -16.06
N GLN A 32 -2.90 -2.95 -17.33
CA GLN A 32 -4.06 -2.64 -18.18
C GLN A 32 -4.96 -1.57 -17.54
N ASN A 33 -6.19 -1.94 -17.18
CA ASN A 33 -7.17 -1.07 -16.53
C ASN A 33 -7.36 -1.38 -15.04
N ARG A 34 -6.39 -2.07 -14.41
CA ARG A 34 -6.49 -2.48 -13.01
C ARG A 34 -5.26 -2.03 -12.23
N LEU A 35 -5.49 -1.58 -10.99
CA LEU A 35 -4.42 -1.33 -10.04
C LEU A 35 -3.84 -2.65 -9.54
N ARG A 36 -2.51 -2.68 -9.44
CA ARG A 36 -1.72 -3.76 -8.89
C ARG A 36 -0.72 -3.21 -7.90
N PHE A 37 -0.45 -4.01 -6.88
CA PHE A 37 0.47 -3.69 -5.81
C PHE A 37 1.54 -4.78 -5.74
N LEU A 38 2.78 -4.34 -5.54
CA LEU A 38 3.89 -5.23 -5.21
C LEU A 38 3.94 -5.43 -3.71
N ARG A 39 4.11 -6.67 -3.26
CA ARG A 39 4.22 -6.99 -1.84
C ARG A 39 5.36 -6.21 -1.18
N SER A 40 6.51 -6.13 -1.84
CA SER A 40 7.69 -5.40 -1.38
C SER A 40 7.43 -3.91 -1.11
N ASP A 41 6.53 -3.28 -1.87
CA ASP A 41 6.14 -1.89 -1.63
C ASP A 41 5.17 -1.77 -0.46
N LEU A 42 4.27 -2.74 -0.27
CA LEU A 42 3.41 -2.79 0.93
C LEU A 42 4.23 -3.06 2.20
N ASP A 43 5.27 -3.87 2.13
CA ASP A 43 6.17 -4.16 3.25
C ASP A 43 6.88 -2.89 3.75
N ARG A 44 7.21 -1.96 2.84
CA ARG A 44 7.79 -0.66 3.20
C ARG A 44 6.83 0.23 3.98
N VAL A 45 5.52 0.05 3.78
CA VAL A 45 4.46 0.78 4.48
C VAL A 45 4.20 0.16 5.85
N LEU A 46 4.33 -1.17 5.97
CA LEU A 46 4.21 -1.89 7.24
C LEU A 46 5.39 -1.67 8.17
N LYS A 47 6.58 -1.44 7.63
CA LYS A 47 7.73 -1.06 8.44
C LYS A 47 7.34 0.25 9.15
N PRO A 48 7.14 0.25 10.48
CA PRO A 48 7.04 1.51 11.18
C PRO A 48 8.29 2.29 10.80
N SER A 49 8.14 3.58 10.47
CA SER A 49 9.30 4.47 10.51
C SER A 49 9.88 4.26 11.89
N ASN A 50 10.97 3.49 11.98
CA ASN A 50 11.74 3.34 13.19
C ASN A 50 12.29 4.74 13.41
N ARG A 51 11.51 5.53 14.14
CA ARG A 51 11.93 6.79 14.72
C ARG A 51 13.07 6.39 15.64
N MET A 52 14.27 6.38 15.10
CA MET A 52 15.49 6.39 15.88
C MET A 52 15.42 7.70 16.66
N GLU A 53 14.87 7.62 17.87
CA GLU A 53 15.15 8.61 18.90
C GLU A 53 16.63 8.43 19.23
N ALA A 54 17.41 9.44 18.87
CA ALA A 54 18.84 9.57 19.14
C ALA A 54 19.08 10.07 20.57
#